data_AF-A0A166GYJ1-F1
#
_entry.id   AF-A0A166GYJ1-F1
#
_cell.length_a   1.000
_cell.length_b   1.000
_cell.length_c   1.000
_cell.angle_alpha   90.00
_cell.angle_beta   90.00
_cell.angle_gamma   90.00
#
_symmetry.space_group_name_H-M   'P 1'
#
loop_
_entity.id
_entity.type
_entity.pdbx_description
1 polymer ?
#
loop_
_entity_poly.entity_id
_entity_poly.type
_entity_poly.pdbx_seq_one_letter_code
_entity_poly.pdbx_strand_id
1 'polypeptide(L)'
;MPRTDGQVIPSSDTHTPKTKIQKQEAILQIHPPDKHWQAPDTSEPLGNLRRALFNLLCITSFGHAGLDPIWAAIRLEDAGDGSVWEDGIRQTCDRLNNMLLVAGLLLATAAVFLTTPPPRQDIVNYTLRGPYICMLGSFGLLIGGIIVGSVSLLVTSKARPYWSEQVLYANRFHVHCTLIMLSYPFFSIGTAALLLAFGLLSAAWSADDHGVQGASSLMLVLPISMSILFGVSCATAKAQSRLRKKMAP
;
A
#
# COMPACT_ATOMS: atom_id res chain seq x y z
N MET A 1 8.02 -31.16 26.52
CA MET A 1 8.13 -30.72 25.12
C MET A 1 8.91 -31.77 24.36
N PRO A 2 8.30 -32.52 23.44
CA PRO A 2 8.99 -33.54 22.66
C PRO A 2 9.86 -32.85 21.59
N ARG A 3 11.12 -33.27 21.53
CA ARG A 3 12.15 -32.82 20.61
C ARG A 3 11.87 -33.51 19.27
N THR A 4 11.45 -32.75 18.26
CA THR A 4 11.23 -33.27 16.90
C THR A 4 12.56 -33.71 16.30
N ASP A 5 12.59 -34.96 15.84
CA ASP A 5 13.75 -35.59 15.21
C ASP A 5 14.23 -34.79 14.00
N GLY A 6 15.53 -34.52 13.96
CA GLY A 6 16.20 -33.72 12.95
C GLY A 6 16.16 -34.39 11.58
N GLN A 7 15.28 -33.88 10.71
CA GLN A 7 15.32 -34.19 9.29
C GLN A 7 16.53 -33.46 8.68
N VAL A 8 17.61 -34.21 8.46
CA VAL A 8 18.84 -33.73 7.84
C VAL A 8 18.55 -33.37 6.38
N ILE A 9 18.56 -32.07 6.07
CA ILE A 9 18.41 -31.56 4.71
C ILE A 9 19.69 -31.91 3.93
N PRO A 10 19.62 -32.62 2.79
CA PRO A 10 20.80 -33.00 2.01
C PRO A 10 21.52 -31.76 1.48
N SER A 11 22.80 -31.62 1.83
CA SER A 11 23.72 -30.59 1.35
C SER A 11 24.08 -30.87 -0.12
N SER A 12 23.30 -30.31 -1.04
CA SER A 12 23.58 -30.36 -2.48
C SER A 12 24.50 -29.20 -2.87
N ASP A 13 25.81 -29.50 -2.94
CA ASP A 13 26.89 -28.59 -3.33
C ASP A 13 26.92 -28.36 -4.85
N THR A 14 26.00 -27.54 -5.35
CA THR A 14 26.14 -26.86 -6.64
C THR A 14 25.59 -25.45 -6.51
N HIS A 15 26.45 -24.54 -6.04
CA HIS A 15 26.15 -23.15 -5.70
C HIS A 15 25.95 -22.25 -6.95
N THR A 16 24.90 -22.50 -7.74
CA THR A 16 24.25 -21.37 -8.41
C THR A 16 23.43 -20.63 -7.36
N PRO A 17 23.63 -19.32 -7.14
CA PRO A 17 22.86 -18.57 -6.17
C PRO A 17 21.38 -18.59 -6.58
N LYS A 18 20.61 -19.50 -5.97
CA LYS A 18 19.17 -19.56 -6.19
C LYS A 18 18.59 -18.20 -5.82
N THR A 19 17.84 -17.61 -6.74
CA THR A 19 17.25 -16.29 -6.52
C THR A 19 16.31 -16.36 -5.30
N LYS A 20 16.17 -15.25 -4.56
CA LYS A 20 15.28 -15.19 -3.37
C LYS A 20 13.87 -15.74 -3.67
N ILE A 21 13.39 -15.49 -4.89
CA ILE A 21 12.11 -16.00 -5.41
C ILE A 21 12.08 -17.52 -5.44
N GLN A 22 13.12 -18.19 -5.96
CA GLN A 22 13.18 -19.66 -6.00
C GLN A 22 13.19 -20.28 -4.60
N LYS A 23 13.88 -19.66 -3.65
CA LYS A 23 13.87 -20.11 -2.24
C LYS A 23 12.45 -20.01 -1.64
N GLN A 24 11.77 -18.90 -1.85
CA GLN A 24 10.39 -18.71 -1.39
C GLN A 24 9.43 -19.71 -2.03
N GLU A 25 9.54 -19.94 -3.35
CA GLU A 25 8.73 -20.93 -4.06
C GLU A 25 8.97 -22.36 -3.53
N ALA A 26 10.22 -22.73 -3.26
CA ALA A 26 10.55 -24.04 -2.70
C ALA A 26 9.95 -24.24 -1.30
N ILE A 27 10.00 -23.21 -0.44
CA ILE A 27 9.40 -23.25 0.90
C ILE A 27 7.88 -23.32 0.83
N LEU A 28 7.24 -22.59 -0.09
CA LEU A 28 5.78 -22.65 -0.28
C LEU A 28 5.29 -24.03 -0.73
N GLN A 29 6.12 -24.79 -1.46
CA GLN A 29 5.80 -26.17 -1.83
C GLN A 29 5.85 -27.12 -0.61
N ILE A 30 6.77 -26.88 0.33
CA ILE A 30 6.93 -27.70 1.54
C ILE A 30 5.87 -27.32 2.59
N HIS A 31 5.62 -26.02 2.76
CA HIS A 31 4.73 -25.45 3.77
C HIS A 31 3.66 -24.58 3.11
N PRO A 32 2.60 -25.18 2.55
CA PRO A 32 1.51 -24.41 1.94
C PRO A 32 0.82 -23.52 2.99
N PRO A 33 0.40 -22.30 2.62
CA PRO A 33 -0.26 -21.39 3.53
C PRO A 33 -1.65 -21.91 3.92
N ASP A 34 -2.01 -21.74 5.19
CA ASP A 34 -3.32 -22.12 5.70
C ASP A 34 -4.45 -21.39 4.96
N LYS A 35 -5.65 -21.99 4.97
CA LYS A 35 -6.84 -21.44 4.30
C LYS A 35 -7.20 -20.01 4.69
N HIS A 36 -6.75 -19.51 5.84
CA HIS A 36 -7.03 -18.14 6.30
C HIS A 36 -6.09 -17.07 5.73
N TRP A 37 -4.95 -17.48 5.18
CA TRP A 37 -3.99 -16.61 4.48
C TRP A 37 -4.32 -16.44 2.99
N GLN A 38 -5.09 -17.38 2.45
CA GLN A 38 -5.48 -17.38 1.05
C GLN A 38 -6.57 -16.33 0.78
N ALA A 39 -6.55 -15.77 -0.43
CA ALA A 39 -7.58 -14.83 -0.86
C ALA A 39 -8.97 -15.50 -0.83
N PRO A 40 -10.06 -14.72 -0.59
CA PRO A 40 -11.42 -15.25 -0.60
C PRO A 40 -11.75 -15.99 -1.90
N ASP A 41 -12.46 -17.12 -1.78
CA ASP A 41 -12.88 -17.93 -2.92
C ASP A 41 -13.82 -17.16 -3.86
N THR A 42 -13.65 -17.38 -5.18
CA THR A 42 -14.44 -16.73 -6.22
C THR A 42 -15.82 -17.37 -6.44
N SER A 43 -16.13 -18.48 -5.76
CA SER A 43 -17.40 -19.19 -5.89
C SER A 43 -18.58 -18.45 -5.26
N GLU A 44 -18.33 -17.53 -4.33
CA GLU A 44 -19.37 -16.69 -3.74
C GLU A 44 -19.82 -15.58 -4.69
N PRO A 45 -21.09 -15.13 -4.65
CA PRO A 45 -21.62 -14.08 -5.53
C PRO A 45 -20.89 -12.73 -5.39
N LEU A 46 -20.23 -12.50 -4.26
CA LEU A 46 -19.37 -11.33 -3.99
C LEU A 46 -17.86 -11.66 -4.00
N GLY A 47 -17.49 -12.88 -4.37
CA GLY A 47 -16.12 -13.40 -4.28
C GLY A 47 -15.11 -12.56 -5.07
N ASN A 48 -15.47 -12.13 -6.28
CA ASN A 48 -14.60 -11.30 -7.12
C ASN A 48 -14.31 -9.93 -6.51
N LEU A 49 -15.33 -9.27 -5.94
CA LEU A 49 -15.15 -7.97 -5.29
C LEU A 49 -14.32 -8.12 -4.00
N ARG A 50 -14.62 -9.13 -3.17
CA ARG A 50 -13.86 -9.42 -1.94
C ARG A 50 -12.40 -9.73 -2.26
N ARG A 51 -12.14 -10.50 -3.31
CA ARG A 51 -10.79 -10.80 -3.79
C ARG A 51 -10.08 -9.55 -4.31
N ALA A 52 -10.76 -8.69 -5.06
CA ALA A 52 -10.19 -7.44 -5.53
C ALA A 52 -9.83 -6.51 -4.37
N LEU A 53 -10.72 -6.37 -3.39
CA LEU A 53 -10.47 -5.61 -2.16
C LEU A 53 -9.30 -6.19 -1.34
N PHE A 54 -9.28 -7.50 -1.15
CA PHE A 54 -8.18 -8.18 -0.44
C PHE A 54 -6.84 -7.96 -1.15
N ASN A 55 -6.80 -8.12 -2.47
CA ASN A 55 -5.60 -7.88 -3.26
C ASN A 55 -5.17 -6.42 -3.19
N LEU A 56 -6.13 -5.48 -3.23
CA LEU A 56 -5.84 -4.06 -3.10
C LEU A 56 -5.22 -3.75 -1.73
N LEU A 57 -5.80 -4.29 -0.65
CA LEU A 57 -5.25 -4.18 0.70
C LEU A 57 -3.84 -4.78 0.81
N CYS A 58 -3.58 -5.93 0.18
CA CYS A 58 -2.25 -6.54 0.16
C CYS A 58 -1.24 -5.70 -0.63
N ILE A 59 -1.64 -5.14 -1.77
CA ILE A 59 -0.76 -4.32 -2.62
C ILE A 59 -0.41 -3.01 -1.90
N THR A 60 -1.38 -2.35 -1.28
CA THR A 60 -1.11 -1.10 -0.54
C THR A 60 -0.24 -1.38 0.68
N SER A 61 -0.52 -2.44 1.43
CA SER A 61 0.23 -2.83 2.64
C SER A 61 1.65 -3.31 2.34
N PHE A 62 1.78 -4.31 1.46
CA PHE A 62 3.02 -5.07 1.26
C PHE A 62 3.59 -4.97 -0.16
N GLY A 63 2.85 -4.39 -1.12
CA GLY A 63 3.30 -4.26 -2.51
C GLY A 63 3.05 -5.49 -3.37
N HIS A 64 2.42 -6.51 -2.82
CA HIS A 64 2.17 -7.79 -3.47
C HIS A 64 0.68 -8.10 -3.45
N ALA A 65 0.19 -8.84 -4.44
CA ALA A 65 -1.24 -9.15 -4.57
C ALA A 65 -1.72 -10.29 -3.64
N GLY A 66 -0.91 -10.73 -2.69
CA GLY A 66 -1.22 -11.82 -1.78
C GLY A 66 -0.23 -11.88 -0.62
N LEU A 67 -0.50 -12.77 0.33
CA LEU A 67 0.31 -12.93 1.55
C LEU A 67 1.36 -14.05 1.43
N ASP A 68 1.39 -14.78 0.32
CA ASP A 68 2.35 -15.89 0.11
C ASP A 68 3.82 -15.48 0.32
N PRO A 69 4.29 -14.30 -0.14
CA PRO A 69 5.66 -13.87 0.11
C PRO A 69 5.97 -13.65 1.60
N ILE A 70 4.99 -13.21 2.37
CA ILE A 70 5.12 -12.95 3.81
C ILE A 70 5.15 -14.28 4.55
N TRP A 71 4.24 -15.19 4.21
CA TRP A 71 4.24 -16.55 4.75
C TRP A 71 5.57 -17.27 4.47
N ALA A 72 6.05 -17.19 3.23
CA ALA A 72 7.34 -17.75 2.85
C ALA A 72 8.50 -17.13 3.62
N ALA A 73 8.47 -15.82 3.88
CA ALA A 73 9.48 -15.13 4.68
C ALA A 73 9.47 -15.60 6.14
N ILE A 74 8.30 -15.79 6.75
CA ILE A 74 8.16 -16.32 8.12
C ILE A 74 8.76 -17.74 8.19
N ARG A 75 8.41 -18.62 7.25
CA ARG A 75 8.91 -20.00 7.22
C ARG A 75 10.40 -20.11 6.91
N LEU A 76 10.95 -19.17 6.12
CA LEU A 76 12.39 -19.11 5.89
C LEU A 76 13.15 -18.72 7.17
N GLU A 77 12.59 -17.83 7.99
CA GLU A 77 13.21 -17.50 9.28
C GLU A 77 13.21 -18.70 10.24
N ASP A 78 12.11 -19.48 10.28
CA ASP A 78 12.06 -20.75 11.04
C ASP A 78 13.16 -21.74 10.59
N ALA A 79 13.54 -21.69 9.30
CA ALA A 79 14.63 -22.50 8.73
C ALA A 79 16.03 -21.87 8.90
N GLY A 80 16.14 -20.72 9.56
CA GLY A 80 17.40 -20.02 9.85
C GLY A 80 17.83 -18.96 8.82
N ASP A 81 16.99 -18.64 7.82
CA ASP A 81 17.24 -17.58 6.82
C ASP A 81 16.29 -16.40 7.03
N GLY A 82 16.56 -15.56 8.05
CA GLY A 82 15.77 -14.37 8.36
C GLY A 82 15.96 -13.18 7.39
N SER A 83 16.89 -13.28 6.43
CA SER A 83 17.25 -12.15 5.54
C SER A 83 16.08 -11.66 4.71
N VAL A 84 15.20 -12.56 4.28
CA VAL A 84 14.02 -12.25 3.46
C VAL A 84 12.96 -11.49 4.26
N TRP A 85 12.80 -11.83 5.54
CA TRP A 85 11.88 -11.12 6.43
C TRP A 85 12.37 -9.69 6.72
N GLU A 86 13.64 -9.55 7.10
CA GLU A 86 14.25 -8.25 7.38
C GLU A 86 14.14 -7.29 6.20
N ASP A 87 14.43 -7.79 4.99
CA ASP A 87 14.30 -7.01 3.75
C ASP A 87 12.84 -6.58 3.50
N GLY A 88 11.88 -7.48 3.71
CA GLY A 88 10.45 -7.20 3.52
C GLY A 88 9.90 -6.17 4.51
N ILE A 89 10.28 -6.28 5.79
CA ILE A 89 9.94 -5.30 6.83
C ILE A 89 10.58 -3.95 6.53
N ARG A 90 11.88 -3.94 6.18
CA ARG A 90 12.59 -2.70 5.80
C ARG A 90 11.91 -2.01 4.64
N GLN A 91 11.57 -2.73 3.57
CA GLN A 91 10.87 -2.17 2.42
C GLN A 91 9.50 -1.59 2.80
N THR A 92 8.76 -2.26 3.70
CA THR A 92 7.46 -1.79 4.18
C THR A 92 7.61 -0.52 5.01
N CYS A 93 8.57 -0.49 5.93
CA CYS A 93 8.89 0.70 6.74
C CYS A 93 9.33 1.89 5.87
N ASP A 94 10.18 1.67 4.87
CA ASP A 94 10.63 2.72 3.95
C ASP A 94 9.46 3.33 3.17
N ARG A 95 8.50 2.51 2.73
CA ARG A 95 7.28 2.98 2.06
C ARG A 95 6.38 3.79 2.99
N LEU A 96 6.17 3.31 4.22
CA LEU A 96 5.39 4.04 5.23
C LEU A 96 6.06 5.39 5.58
N ASN A 97 7.38 5.42 5.76
CA ASN A 97 8.15 6.64 5.98
C ASN A 97 7.96 7.65 4.84
N ASN A 98 8.13 7.21 3.59
CA ASN A 98 7.94 8.08 2.43
C ASN A 98 6.50 8.64 2.36
N MET A 99 5.49 7.82 2.69
CA MET A 99 4.10 8.28 2.74
C MET A 99 3.86 9.28 3.87
N LEU A 100 4.43 9.06 5.05
CA LEU A 100 4.33 10.00 6.18
C LEU A 100 4.99 11.34 5.86
N LEU A 101 6.12 11.35 5.15
CA LEU A 101 6.76 12.58 4.67
C LEU A 101 5.83 13.35 3.72
N VAL A 102 5.25 12.67 2.73
CA VAL A 102 4.29 13.28 1.80
C VAL A 102 3.07 13.82 2.56
N ALA A 103 2.54 13.07 3.52
CA ALA A 103 1.42 13.50 4.34
C ALA A 103 1.73 14.75 5.15
N GLY A 104 2.93 14.83 5.74
CA GLY A 104 3.39 16.02 6.49
C GLY A 104 3.47 17.27 5.61
N LEU A 105 3.98 17.13 4.37
CA LEU A 105 4.03 18.23 3.40
C LEU A 105 2.62 18.69 2.98
N LEU A 106 1.73 17.74 2.69
CA LEU A 106 0.33 18.05 2.37
C LEU A 106 -0.39 18.69 3.56
N LEU A 107 -0.10 18.24 4.79
CA LEU A 107 -0.71 18.78 6.00
C LEU A 107 -0.28 20.23 6.22
N ALA A 108 1.00 20.54 6.09
CA ALA A 108 1.50 21.91 6.16
C ALA A 108 0.87 22.79 5.08
N THR A 109 0.75 22.29 3.85
CA THR A 109 0.10 23.00 2.75
C THR A 109 -1.37 23.30 3.05
N ALA A 110 -2.12 22.30 3.52
CA ALA A 110 -3.52 22.47 3.93
C ALA A 110 -3.66 23.45 5.10
N ALA A 111 -2.74 23.40 6.08
CA ALA A 111 -2.71 24.34 7.20
C ALA A 111 -2.56 25.78 6.72
N VAL A 112 -1.61 26.04 5.80
CA VAL A 112 -1.39 27.38 5.22
C VAL A 112 -2.66 27.90 4.55
N PHE A 113 -3.35 27.09 3.74
CA PHE A 113 -4.61 27.49 3.12
C PHE A 113 -5.74 27.76 4.14
N LEU A 114 -5.79 27.00 5.24
CA LEU A 114 -6.79 27.20 6.28
C LEU A 114 -6.53 28.45 7.13
N THR A 115 -5.27 28.80 7.37
CA THR A 115 -4.91 29.90 8.28
C THR A 115 -4.64 31.23 7.57
N THR A 116 -4.36 31.20 6.27
CA THR A 116 -3.92 32.39 5.53
C THR A 116 -5.05 32.92 4.66
N PRO A 117 -5.46 34.20 4.77
CA PRO A 117 -6.42 34.77 3.84
C PRO A 117 -5.83 34.83 2.43
N PRO A 118 -6.63 34.58 1.37
CA PRO A 118 -6.15 34.63 0.00
C PRO A 118 -5.62 36.04 -0.30
N PRO A 119 -4.41 36.18 -0.88
CA PRO A 119 -3.85 37.49 -1.18
C PRO A 119 -4.69 38.25 -2.21
N ARG A 120 -5.42 37.52 -3.07
CA ARG A 120 -6.31 38.03 -4.11
C ARG A 120 -7.55 37.17 -4.23
N GLN A 121 -8.66 37.66 -3.66
CA GLN A 121 -9.95 36.98 -3.66
C GLN A 121 -10.58 36.90 -5.06
N ASP A 122 -10.20 37.82 -5.95
CA ASP A 122 -10.60 37.89 -7.36
C ASP A 122 -10.02 36.74 -8.19
N ILE A 123 -8.84 36.21 -7.82
CA ILE A 123 -8.14 35.17 -8.60
C ILE A 123 -8.41 33.78 -8.05
N VAL A 124 -8.31 33.56 -6.73
CA VAL A 124 -8.59 32.25 -6.11
C VAL A 124 -9.21 32.45 -4.74
N ASN A 125 -10.54 32.33 -4.66
CA ASN A 125 -11.24 32.41 -3.39
C ASN A 125 -11.42 31.03 -2.74
N TYR A 126 -10.37 30.52 -2.10
CA TYR A 126 -10.43 29.27 -1.34
C TYR A 126 -11.13 29.40 0.02
N THR A 127 -11.58 30.60 0.40
CA THR A 127 -12.37 30.82 1.64
C THR A 127 -13.87 30.58 1.44
N LEU A 128 -14.31 30.31 0.21
CA LEU A 128 -15.67 29.88 -0.07
C LEU A 128 -15.98 28.58 0.69
N ARG A 129 -17.24 28.46 1.14
CA ARG A 129 -17.68 27.36 2.01
C ARG A 129 -17.35 25.97 1.45
N GLY A 130 -17.51 25.76 0.14
CA GLY A 130 -17.23 24.49 -0.53
C GLY A 130 -15.74 24.11 -0.44
N PRO A 131 -14.84 24.87 -1.07
CA PRO A 131 -13.39 24.69 -0.97
C PRO A 131 -12.89 24.54 0.47
N TYR A 132 -13.38 25.38 1.38
CA TYR A 132 -12.96 25.38 2.78
C TYR A 132 -13.31 24.06 3.50
N ILE A 133 -14.52 23.51 3.30
CA ILE A 133 -14.92 22.21 3.88
C ILE A 133 -14.04 21.09 3.31
N CYS A 134 -13.74 21.10 2.00
CA CYS A 134 -12.84 20.12 1.39
C CYS A 134 -11.42 20.18 1.99
N MET A 135 -10.87 21.39 2.18
CA MET A 135 -9.55 21.59 2.80
C MET A 135 -9.53 21.14 4.26
N LEU A 136 -10.57 21.44 5.03
CA LEU A 136 -10.71 21.01 6.42
C LEU A 136 -10.82 19.49 6.53
N GLY A 137 -11.60 18.86 5.64
CA GLY A 137 -11.70 17.40 5.54
C GLY A 137 -10.36 16.75 5.20
N SER A 138 -9.62 17.32 4.23
CA SER A 138 -8.26 16.90 3.90
C SER A 138 -7.33 17.00 5.11
N PHE A 139 -7.34 18.14 5.81
CA PHE A 139 -6.51 18.36 7.00
C PHE A 139 -6.77 17.31 8.09
N GLY A 140 -8.04 17.01 8.39
CA GLY A 140 -8.41 15.98 9.36
C GLY A 140 -7.95 14.57 8.94
N LEU A 141 -8.15 14.19 7.68
CA LEU A 141 -7.69 12.90 7.14
C LEU A 141 -6.16 12.76 7.14
N LEU A 142 -5.42 13.85 6.89
CA LEU A 142 -3.96 13.84 6.96
C LEU A 142 -3.47 13.61 8.39
N ILE A 143 -4.06 14.28 9.38
CA ILE A 143 -3.72 14.04 10.80
C ILE A 143 -3.99 12.58 11.18
N GLY A 144 -5.19 12.07 10.87
CA GLY A 144 -5.55 10.67 11.15
C GLY A 144 -4.60 9.69 10.46
N GLY A 145 -4.29 9.93 9.18
CA GLY A 145 -3.36 9.13 8.39
C GLY A 145 -1.94 9.13 8.97
N ILE A 146 -1.44 10.28 9.43
CA ILE A 146 -0.12 10.40 10.07
C ILE A 146 -0.07 9.65 11.40
N ILE A 147 -1.10 9.79 12.24
CA ILE A 147 -1.17 9.10 13.55
C ILE A 147 -1.17 7.59 13.35
N VAL A 148 -2.10 7.08 12.54
CA VAL A 148 -2.21 5.64 12.29
C VAL A 148 -0.96 5.12 11.58
N GLY A 149 -0.45 5.83 10.57
CA GLY A 149 0.77 5.46 9.86
C GLY A 149 2.00 5.40 10.77
N SER A 150 2.11 6.31 11.74
CA SER A 150 3.20 6.30 12.73
C SER A 150 3.11 5.10 13.67
N VAL A 151 1.90 4.77 14.15
CA VAL A 151 1.66 3.58 14.97
C VAL A 151 1.98 2.31 14.17
N SER A 152 1.50 2.22 12.93
CA SER A 152 1.79 1.11 12.02
C SER A 152 3.28 0.95 11.79
N LEU A 153 4.02 2.04 11.55
CA LEU A 153 5.47 2.01 11.37
C LEU A 153 6.18 1.46 12.62
N LEU A 154 5.80 1.92 13.81
CA LEU A 154 6.38 1.45 15.07
C LEU A 154 6.11 -0.04 15.28
N VAL A 155 4.87 -0.49 15.08
CA VAL A 155 4.48 -1.90 15.21
C VAL A 155 5.24 -2.76 14.20
N THR A 156 5.28 -2.37 12.93
CA THR A 156 5.98 -3.11 11.87
C THR A 156 7.49 -3.17 12.12
N SER A 157 8.10 -2.09 12.61
CA SER A 157 9.55 -2.06 12.93
C SER A 157 9.95 -2.98 14.10
N LYS A 158 8.99 -3.37 14.94
CA LYS A 158 9.19 -4.26 16.09
C LYS A 158 8.67 -5.68 15.83
N ALA A 159 8.06 -5.92 14.68
CA ALA A 159 7.44 -7.20 14.36
C ALA A 159 8.51 -8.28 14.11
N ARG A 160 8.49 -9.32 14.95
CA ARG A 160 9.25 -10.56 14.73
C ARG A 160 8.34 -11.58 14.03
N PRO A 161 8.84 -12.47 13.16
CA PRO A 161 7.98 -13.41 12.42
C PRO A 161 7.11 -14.29 13.29
N TYR A 162 7.70 -14.88 14.32
CA TYR A 162 7.00 -15.69 15.30
C TYR A 162 5.79 -14.93 15.89
N TRP A 163 5.97 -13.65 16.23
CA TRP A 163 4.91 -12.84 16.80
C TRP A 163 3.88 -12.43 15.74
N SER A 164 4.33 -12.12 14.53
CA SER A 164 3.45 -11.83 13.40
C SER A 164 2.53 -12.99 13.09
N GLU A 165 3.07 -14.22 13.00
CA GLU A 165 2.27 -15.42 12.78
C GLU A 165 1.23 -15.64 13.89
N GLN A 166 1.66 -15.58 15.15
CA GLN A 166 0.79 -15.91 16.28
C GLN A 166 -0.21 -14.84 16.68
N VAL A 167 0.05 -13.56 16.38
CA VAL A 167 -0.79 -12.44 16.86
C VAL A 167 -1.48 -11.74 15.70
N LEU A 168 -0.73 -11.34 14.67
CA LEU A 168 -1.30 -10.58 13.55
C LEU A 168 -2.09 -11.47 12.59
N TYR A 169 -1.68 -12.73 12.45
CA TYR A 169 -2.25 -13.64 11.46
C TYR A 169 -2.92 -14.90 12.02
N ALA A 170 -3.17 -14.96 13.33
CA ALA A 170 -3.80 -16.12 13.97
C ALA A 170 -5.17 -16.51 13.37
N ASN A 171 -5.95 -15.51 12.92
CA ASN A 171 -7.31 -15.69 12.46
C ASN A 171 -7.58 -14.82 11.23
N ARG A 172 -8.53 -15.24 10.36
CA ARG A 172 -8.98 -14.45 9.19
C ARG A 172 -9.31 -13.01 9.52
N PHE A 173 -9.98 -12.77 10.66
CA PHE A 173 -10.33 -11.42 11.10
C PHE A 173 -9.09 -10.56 11.42
N HIS A 174 -8.09 -11.14 12.08
CA HIS A 174 -6.85 -10.44 12.43
C HIS A 174 -6.04 -10.09 11.19
N VAL A 175 -6.01 -10.98 10.19
CA VAL A 175 -5.41 -10.71 8.87
C VAL A 175 -6.04 -9.47 8.23
N HIS A 176 -7.37 -9.41 8.16
CA HIS A 176 -8.08 -8.29 7.55
C HIS A 176 -7.90 -7.00 8.36
N CYS A 177 -7.96 -7.07 9.69
CA CYS A 177 -7.75 -5.91 10.56
C CYS A 177 -6.34 -5.33 10.39
N THR A 178 -5.31 -6.19 10.37
CA THR A 178 -3.91 -5.79 10.15
C THR A 178 -3.73 -5.15 8.77
N LEU A 179 -4.30 -5.77 7.73
CA LEU A 179 -4.28 -5.22 6.36
C LEU A 179 -5.00 -3.87 6.26
N ILE A 180 -6.14 -3.70 6.93
CA ILE A 180 -6.87 -2.42 6.97
C ILE A 180 -6.02 -1.38 7.70
N MET A 181 -5.46 -1.70 8.87
CA MET A 181 -4.59 -0.79 9.62
C MET A 181 -3.36 -0.35 8.81
N LEU A 182 -2.70 -1.27 8.11
CA LEU A 182 -1.50 -0.97 7.32
C LEU A 182 -1.80 -0.22 6.02
N SER A 183 -2.96 -0.48 5.42
CA SER A 183 -3.41 0.21 4.20
C SER A 183 -4.09 1.56 4.46
N TYR A 184 -4.63 1.77 5.66
CA TYR A 184 -5.30 3.00 6.07
C TYR A 184 -4.51 4.28 5.76
N PRO A 185 -3.22 4.43 6.12
CA PRO A 185 -2.47 5.65 5.80
C PRO A 185 -2.45 5.93 4.30
N PHE A 186 -2.31 4.91 3.45
CA PHE A 186 -2.33 5.08 1.99
C PHE A 186 -3.68 5.62 1.50
N PHE A 187 -4.79 5.03 1.95
CA PHE A 187 -6.12 5.50 1.56
C PHE A 187 -6.46 6.88 2.13
N SER A 188 -6.08 7.14 3.39
CA SER A 188 -6.34 8.41 4.05
C SER A 188 -5.57 9.55 3.37
N ILE A 189 -4.27 9.37 3.14
CA ILE A 189 -3.42 10.38 2.48
C ILE A 189 -3.88 10.58 1.03
N GLY A 190 -4.18 9.50 0.30
CA GLY A 190 -4.70 9.60 -1.07
C GLY A 190 -6.02 10.35 -1.15
N THR A 191 -6.98 10.02 -0.28
CA THR A 191 -8.28 10.70 -0.23
C THR A 191 -8.15 12.16 0.19
N ALA A 192 -7.28 12.46 1.15
CA ALA A 192 -6.99 13.82 1.55
C ALA A 192 -6.37 14.64 0.41
N ALA A 193 -5.39 14.09 -0.30
CA ALA A 193 -4.80 14.74 -1.46
C ALA A 193 -5.84 15.05 -2.55
N LEU A 194 -6.78 14.12 -2.80
CA LEU A 194 -7.90 14.35 -3.71
C LEU A 194 -8.84 15.45 -3.22
N LEU A 195 -9.22 15.45 -1.94
CA LEU A 195 -10.05 16.51 -1.36
C LEU A 195 -9.38 17.88 -1.42
N LEU A 196 -8.07 17.95 -1.17
CA LEU A 196 -7.30 19.18 -1.31
C LEU A 196 -7.28 19.67 -2.75
N ALA A 197 -7.04 18.77 -3.71
CA ALA A 197 -7.08 19.08 -5.14
C ALA A 197 -8.47 19.55 -5.59
N PHE A 198 -9.54 18.88 -5.16
CA PHE A 198 -10.91 19.29 -5.46
C PHE A 198 -11.28 20.63 -4.81
N GLY A 199 -10.83 20.89 -3.59
CA GLY A 199 -11.03 22.18 -2.92
C GLY A 199 -10.38 23.32 -3.71
N LEU A 200 -9.14 23.13 -4.15
CA LEU A 200 -8.42 24.10 -4.98
C LEU A 200 -9.05 24.27 -6.37
N LEU A 201 -9.46 23.18 -7.01
CA LEU A 201 -10.13 23.23 -8.30
C LEU A 201 -11.48 23.95 -8.21
N SER A 202 -12.26 23.68 -7.16
CA SER A 202 -13.54 24.36 -6.91
C SER A 202 -13.33 25.86 -6.67
N ALA A 203 -12.26 26.25 -5.97
CA ALA A 203 -11.91 27.65 -5.78
C ALA A 203 -11.50 28.31 -7.10
N ALA A 204 -10.73 27.62 -7.94
CA ALA A 204 -10.30 28.12 -9.25
C ALA A 204 -11.46 28.25 -10.24
N TRP A 205 -12.42 27.32 -10.24
CA TRP A 205 -13.61 27.42 -11.09
C TRP A 205 -14.58 28.51 -10.67
N SER A 206 -14.51 28.96 -9.41
CA SER A 206 -15.29 30.10 -8.93
C SER A 206 -14.63 31.44 -9.26
N ALA A 207 -13.41 31.44 -9.81
CA ALA A 207 -12.72 32.66 -10.22
C ALA A 207 -13.22 33.16 -11.58
N ASP A 208 -13.27 34.47 -11.76
CA ASP A 208 -13.67 35.10 -13.02
C ASP A 208 -12.59 35.00 -14.11
N ASP A 209 -11.34 34.65 -13.75
CA ASP A 209 -10.22 34.54 -14.68
C ASP A 209 -10.20 33.18 -15.40
N HIS A 210 -10.53 33.18 -16.69
CA HIS A 210 -10.49 32.00 -17.56
C HIS A 210 -9.10 31.34 -17.67
N GLY A 211 -8.02 32.10 -17.52
CA GLY A 211 -6.66 31.57 -17.53
C GLY A 211 -6.40 30.64 -16.35
N VAL A 212 -6.87 31.02 -15.16
CA VAL A 212 -6.75 30.22 -13.93
C VAL A 212 -7.58 28.93 -14.02
N GLN A 213 -8.78 29.01 -14.59
CA GLN A 213 -9.64 27.84 -14.80
C GLN A 213 -8.99 26.80 -15.74
N GLY A 214 -8.41 27.28 -16.86
CA GLY A 214 -7.69 26.43 -17.81
C GLY A 214 -6.43 25.80 -17.20
N ALA A 215 -5.62 26.60 -16.50
CA ALA A 215 -4.41 26.11 -15.84
C ALA A 215 -4.72 25.07 -14.76
N SER A 216 -5.76 25.29 -13.96
CA SER A 216 -6.16 24.38 -12.87
C SER A 216 -6.69 23.04 -13.40
N SER A 217 -7.44 23.07 -14.50
CA SER A 217 -7.92 21.86 -15.18
C SER A 217 -6.75 21.04 -15.74
N LEU A 218 -5.78 21.70 -16.38
CA LEU A 218 -4.58 21.04 -16.92
C LEU A 218 -3.74 20.39 -15.81
N MET A 219 -3.58 21.09 -14.69
CA MET A 219 -2.86 20.62 -13.49
C MET A 219 -3.45 19.32 -12.92
N LEU A 220 -4.75 19.08 -13.08
CA LEU A 220 -5.44 17.88 -12.58
C LEU A 220 -5.47 16.76 -13.63
N VAL A 221 -5.66 17.10 -14.90
CA VAL A 221 -5.66 16.13 -16.02
C VAL A 221 -4.30 15.46 -16.16
N LEU A 222 -3.20 16.21 -15.99
CA LEU A 222 -1.84 15.69 -16.15
C LEU A 222 -1.54 14.50 -15.20
N PRO A 223 -1.68 14.60 -13.85
CA PRO A 223 -1.40 13.49 -12.95
C PRO A 223 -2.38 12.31 -13.12
N ILE A 224 -3.66 12.57 -13.45
CA ILE A 224 -4.61 11.50 -13.76
C ILE A 224 -4.16 10.73 -15.01
N SER A 225 -3.81 11.44 -16.08
CA SER A 225 -3.35 10.82 -17.33
C SER A 225 -2.08 9.99 -17.13
N MET A 226 -1.11 10.51 -16.35
CA MET A 226 0.11 9.79 -15.99
C MET A 226 -0.20 8.54 -15.17
N SER A 227 -1.12 8.61 -14.23
CA SER A 227 -1.54 7.46 -13.42
C SER A 227 -2.19 6.36 -14.27
N ILE A 228 -3.02 6.75 -15.24
CA ILE A 228 -3.65 5.82 -16.19
C ILE A 228 -2.58 5.18 -17.10
N LEU A 229 -1.70 5.99 -17.69
CA LEU A 229 -0.62 5.48 -18.55
C LEU A 229 0.30 4.52 -17.81
N PHE A 230 0.66 4.84 -16.56
CA PHE A 230 1.45 3.96 -15.72
C PHE A 230 0.71 2.65 -15.42
N GLY A 231 -0.58 2.73 -15.07
CA GLY A 231 -1.42 1.55 -14.84
C GLY A 231 -1.50 0.63 -16.06
N VAL A 232 -1.70 1.21 -17.25
CA VAL A 232 -1.73 0.47 -18.53
C VAL A 232 -0.35 -0.15 -18.84
N SER A 233 0.73 0.58 -18.62
CA SER A 233 2.11 0.08 -18.79
C SER A 233 2.39 -1.12 -17.86
N CYS A 234 2.00 -1.04 -16.60
CA CYS A 234 2.12 -2.16 -15.67
C CYS A 234 1.26 -3.37 -16.07
N ALA A 235 0.03 -3.12 -16.55
CA ALA A 235 -0.87 -4.18 -17.00
C ALA A 235 -0.32 -4.90 -18.24
N THR A 236 0.22 -4.16 -19.21
CA THR A 236 0.82 -4.71 -20.43
C THR A 236 2.10 -5.49 -20.12
N ALA A 237 2.98 -4.98 -19.25
CA ALA A 237 4.16 -5.71 -18.79
C ALA A 237 3.80 -7.04 -18.10
N LYS A 238 2.74 -7.03 -17.28
CA LYS A 238 2.22 -8.24 -16.62
C LYS A 238 1.60 -9.22 -17.61
N ALA A 239 0.94 -8.74 -18.68
CA ALA A 239 0.41 -9.60 -19.73
C ALA A 239 1.54 -10.28 -20.53
N GLN A 240 2.60 -9.54 -20.87
CA GLN A 240 3.77 -10.09 -21.57
C GLN A 240 4.51 -11.14 -20.77
N SER A 241 4.69 -10.95 -19.46
CA SER A 241 5.36 -11.95 -18.61
C SER A 241 4.57 -13.27 -18.53
N ARG A 242 3.23 -13.21 -18.54
CA ARG A 242 2.36 -14.39 -18.61
C ARG A 242 2.48 -15.11 -19.96
N LEU A 243 2.57 -14.38 -21.06
CA LEU A 243 2.78 -14.98 -22.39
C LEU A 243 4.14 -15.68 -22.49
N ARG A 244 5.21 -15.06 -21.99
CA ARG A 244 6.55 -15.69 -21.96
C ARG A 244 6.56 -17.00 -21.17
N LYS A 245 5.88 -17.05 -20.02
CA LYS A 245 5.75 -18.29 -19.23
C LYS A 245 5.01 -19.42 -19.97
N LYS A 246 4.07 -19.09 -20.87
CA LYS A 246 3.34 -20.09 -21.68
C LYS A 246 4.14 -20.62 -22.88
N MET A 247 5.18 -19.89 -23.31
CA MET A 247 6.01 -20.25 -24.47
C MET A 247 7.33 -20.94 -24.08
N ALA A 248 7.64 -21.03 -22.78
CA ALA A 248 8.80 -21.79 -22.33
C ALA A 248 8.50 -23.31 -22.48
N PRO A 249 9.27 -24.04 -23.31
CA PRO A 249 9.07 -25.47 -23.55
C PRO A 249 9.44 -26.34 -22.36
#